data_AF-A0A2Z5UR66-F1
#
_entry.id   AF-A0A2Z5UR66-F1
#
_cell.length_a   1.000
_cell.length_b   1.000
_cell.length_c   1.000
_cell.angle_alpha   90.00
_cell.angle_beta   90.00
_cell.angle_gamma   90.00
#
_symmetry.space_group_name_H-M   'P 1'
#
loop_
_entity.id
_entity.type
_entity.pdbx_description
1 polymer ?
#
loop_
_entity_poly.entity_id
_entity_poly.type
_entity_poly.pdbx_seq_one_letter_code
_entity_poly.pdbx_strand_id
1 'polypeptide(L)'
;MAEAHSYLLVKRGLYYRPNNSGYTGFKERAGRYPESDADEASGVTAVHEDEADEIAPKCFDDLARDYLNEKLSTLRKENADLKAQGERQSSTIEIHHQNFDAIYERACRETGEFAEWVRSITHPEAEQR
;
A
#
# COMPACT_ATOMS: atom_id res chain seq x y z
N MET A 1 -11.14 24.40 -22.79
CA MET A 1 -10.75 23.24 -21.96
C MET A 1 -9.51 23.67 -21.20
N ALA A 2 -9.49 23.56 -19.88
CA ALA A 2 -8.27 23.85 -19.11
C ALA A 2 -7.26 22.73 -19.39
N GLU A 3 -6.01 23.06 -19.68
CA GLU A 3 -4.95 22.07 -19.86
C GLU A 3 -4.69 21.31 -18.56
N ALA A 4 -4.30 20.04 -18.67
CA ALA A 4 -4.03 19.20 -17.51
C ALA A 4 -2.73 19.66 -16.81
N HIS A 5 -2.79 19.83 -15.50
CA HIS A 5 -1.63 20.13 -14.68
C HIS A 5 -0.86 18.83 -14.38
N SER A 6 -0.09 18.36 -15.36
CA SER A 6 0.67 17.10 -15.30
C SER A 6 2.16 17.28 -15.59
N TYR A 7 2.63 18.52 -15.77
CA TYR A 7 4.03 18.82 -16.10
C TYR A 7 4.75 19.50 -14.93
N LEU A 8 6.03 19.21 -14.81
CA LEU A 8 6.96 19.95 -13.96
C LEU A 8 7.76 20.91 -14.84
N LEU A 9 7.89 22.15 -14.38
CA LEU A 9 8.76 23.10 -15.05
C LEU A 9 10.20 22.89 -14.58
N VAL A 10 11.15 22.90 -15.50
CA VAL A 10 12.58 22.74 -15.25
C VAL A 10 13.30 23.97 -15.76
N LYS A 11 14.13 24.56 -14.91
CA LYS A 11 15.00 25.69 -15.28
C LYS A 11 16.34 25.53 -14.58
N ARG A 12 17.43 25.62 -15.36
CA ARG A 12 18.81 25.42 -14.87
C ARG A 12 19.02 24.06 -14.18
N GLY A 13 18.31 23.03 -14.63
CA GLY A 13 18.41 21.67 -14.09
C GLY A 13 17.77 21.47 -12.71
N LEU A 14 16.98 22.44 -12.23
CA LEU A 14 16.15 22.35 -11.03
C LEU A 14 14.68 22.48 -11.41
N TYR A 15 13.80 21.94 -10.56
CA TYR A 15 12.37 22.16 -10.72
C TYR A 15 12.01 23.59 -10.37
N TYR A 16 11.46 24.31 -11.34
CA TYR A 16 11.07 25.70 -11.24
C TYR A 16 9.64 25.82 -10.72
N ARG A 17 9.43 26.74 -9.78
CA ARG A 17 8.16 26.90 -9.07
C ARG A 17 7.70 28.35 -9.16
N PRO A 18 7.10 28.77 -10.28
CA PRO A 18 6.62 30.14 -10.43
C PRO A 18 5.60 30.52 -9.35
N ASN A 19 4.76 29.58 -8.94
CA ASN A 19 3.72 29.81 -7.92
C ASN A 19 4.21 29.68 -6.47
N ASN A 20 5.47 29.30 -6.25
CA ASN A 20 6.04 29.09 -4.92
C ASN A 20 7.48 29.61 -4.82
N SER A 21 7.74 30.73 -5.50
CA SER A 21 8.93 31.58 -5.42
C SER A 21 10.26 30.82 -5.28
N GLY A 22 10.66 30.10 -6.34
CA GLY A 22 12.05 29.66 -6.49
C GLY A 22 12.21 28.33 -7.21
N TYR A 23 13.18 27.56 -6.74
CA TYR A 23 13.58 26.28 -7.30
C TYR A 23 13.49 25.20 -6.22
N THR A 24 13.30 23.96 -6.63
CA THR A 24 13.47 22.80 -5.76
C THR A 24 14.21 21.69 -6.49
N GLY A 25 14.93 20.88 -5.72
CA GLY A 25 15.50 19.64 -6.20
C GLY A 25 14.55 18.46 -6.14
N PHE A 26 13.34 18.61 -5.58
CA PHE A 26 12.46 17.48 -5.25
C PHE A 26 11.17 17.54 -6.06
N LYS A 27 10.90 16.50 -6.85
CA LYS A 27 9.69 16.36 -7.68
C LYS A 27 8.41 16.54 -6.89
N GLU A 28 8.34 15.95 -5.70
CA GLU A 28 7.17 16.04 -4.81
C GLU A 28 6.80 17.50 -4.48
N ARG A 29 7.80 18.41 -4.44
CA ARG A 29 7.67 19.82 -4.03
C ARG A 29 7.61 20.80 -5.21
N ALA A 30 7.76 20.32 -6.44
CA ALA A 30 7.87 21.13 -7.66
C ALA A 30 6.55 21.81 -8.06
N GLY A 31 5.41 21.23 -7.65
CA GLY A 31 4.11 21.65 -8.19
C GLY A 31 3.91 21.13 -9.62
N ARG A 32 2.66 21.16 -10.10
CA ARG A 32 2.27 20.67 -11.42
C ARG A 32 1.62 21.81 -12.20
N TYR A 33 2.00 21.92 -13.47
CA TYR A 33 1.68 23.00 -14.37
C TYR A 33 1.21 22.43 -15.71
N PRO A 34 0.48 23.23 -16.50
CA PRO A 34 0.27 22.91 -17.90
C PRO A 34 1.60 22.97 -18.67
N GLU A 35 1.68 22.25 -19.79
CA GLU A 35 2.85 22.28 -20.67
C GLU A 35 3.10 23.68 -21.25
N SER A 36 2.03 24.43 -21.50
CA SER A 36 2.09 25.80 -22.03
C SER A 36 2.75 26.82 -21.10
N ASP A 37 2.94 26.49 -19.82
CA ASP A 37 3.72 27.34 -18.89
C ASP A 37 5.25 27.23 -19.15
N ALA A 38 5.69 26.33 -20.02
CA ALA A 38 7.06 26.31 -20.50
C ALA A 38 7.38 27.56 -21.33
N ASP A 39 8.55 28.11 -21.11
CA ASP A 39 9.07 29.27 -21.84
C ASP A 39 10.53 29.01 -22.18
N GLU A 40 10.75 28.40 -23.34
CA GLU A 40 12.08 28.07 -23.85
C GLU A 40 12.96 29.32 -24.01
N ALA A 41 12.37 30.47 -24.35
CA ALA A 41 13.11 31.74 -24.48
C ALA A 41 13.68 32.20 -23.14
N SER A 42 12.97 31.93 -22.04
CA SER A 42 13.44 32.15 -20.67
C SER A 42 14.23 30.96 -20.09
N GLY A 43 14.46 29.90 -20.87
CA GLY A 43 15.14 28.67 -20.45
C GLY A 43 14.33 27.81 -19.47
N VAL A 44 13.00 27.87 -19.53
CA VAL A 44 12.07 27.02 -18.78
C VAL A 44 11.55 25.95 -19.74
N THR A 45 11.79 24.67 -19.43
CA THR A 45 11.22 23.53 -20.16
C THR A 45 10.18 22.82 -19.31
N ALA A 46 9.30 22.04 -19.92
CA ALA A 46 8.36 21.16 -19.22
C ALA A 46 8.81 19.70 -19.32
N VAL A 47 8.60 18.92 -18.26
CA VAL A 47 8.74 17.47 -18.26
C VAL A 47 7.48 16.85 -17.67
N HIS A 48 6.93 15.83 -18.33
CA HIS A 48 5.73 15.16 -17.84
C HIS A 48 6.02 14.48 -16.49
N GLU A 49 5.04 14.45 -15.58
CA GLU A 49 5.30 13.95 -14.23
C GLU A 49 5.75 12.50 -14.20
N ASP A 50 5.29 11.64 -15.11
CA ASP A 50 5.73 10.24 -15.15
C ASP A 50 7.20 10.08 -15.60
N GLU A 51 7.72 11.03 -16.36
CA GLU A 51 9.09 11.01 -16.89
C GLU A 51 10.08 11.77 -15.98
N ALA A 52 9.58 12.62 -15.10
CA ALA A 52 10.41 13.43 -14.23
C ALA A 52 11.10 12.59 -13.14
N ASP A 53 12.40 12.78 -12.98
CA ASP A 53 13.18 12.17 -11.89
C ASP A 53 12.69 12.64 -10.52
N GLU A 54 12.76 11.78 -9.51
CA GLU A 54 12.38 12.18 -8.16
C GLU A 54 13.24 13.33 -7.61
N ILE A 55 14.52 13.34 -7.99
CA ILE A 55 15.52 14.35 -7.67
C ILE A 55 15.98 15.04 -8.95
N ALA A 56 15.90 16.36 -8.97
CA ALA A 56 16.34 17.16 -10.11
C ALA A 56 17.86 17.00 -10.33
N PRO A 57 18.34 16.98 -11.59
CA PRO A 57 19.75 16.74 -11.91
C PRO A 57 20.77 17.71 -11.29
N LYS A 58 20.34 18.95 -10.95
CA LYS A 58 21.18 19.97 -10.32
C LYS A 58 20.84 20.20 -8.84
N CYS A 59 20.12 19.27 -8.20
CA CYS A 59 19.97 19.28 -6.76
C CYS A 59 21.34 19.20 -6.07
N PHE A 60 21.50 19.85 -4.92
CA PHE A 60 22.71 19.71 -4.11
C PHE A 60 22.80 18.28 -3.57
N ASP A 61 23.94 17.62 -3.75
CA ASP A 61 24.15 16.21 -3.39
C ASP A 61 23.81 15.92 -1.91
N ASP A 62 24.15 16.85 -1.02
CA ASP A 62 23.90 16.76 0.42
C ASP A 62 22.40 16.70 0.71
N LEU A 63 21.63 17.62 0.10
CA LEU A 63 20.18 17.67 0.24
C LEU A 63 19.50 16.46 -0.39
N ALA A 64 19.98 15.99 -1.53
CA ALA A 64 19.48 14.78 -2.17
C ALA A 64 19.73 13.56 -1.29
N ARG A 65 20.93 13.45 -0.70
CA ARG A 65 21.29 12.35 0.20
C ARG A 65 20.45 12.36 1.47
N ASP A 66 20.26 13.50 2.10
CA ASP A 66 19.45 13.64 3.31
C ASP A 66 17.99 13.25 3.05
N TYR A 67 17.40 13.75 1.95
CA TYR A 67 16.05 13.40 1.54
C TYR A 67 15.89 11.89 1.28
N LEU A 68 16.81 11.29 0.52
CA LEU A 68 16.75 9.86 0.21
C LEU A 68 16.96 9.00 1.48
N ASN A 69 17.82 9.42 2.40
CA ASN A 69 18.01 8.74 3.68
C ASN A 69 16.77 8.82 4.57
N GLU A 70 16.13 9.99 4.65
CA GLU A 70 14.86 10.17 5.37
C GLU A 70 13.76 9.28 4.78
N LYS A 71 13.60 9.32 3.45
CA LYS A 71 12.62 8.49 2.73
C LYS A 71 12.89 6.99 2.95
N LEU A 72 14.15 6.56 2.86
CA LEU A 72 14.55 5.17 3.11
C LEU A 72 14.26 4.73 4.56
N SER A 73 14.48 5.61 5.53
CA SER A 73 14.16 5.35 6.94
C SER A 73 12.65 5.14 7.13
N THR A 74 11.83 6.02 6.56
CA THR A 74 10.37 5.93 6.60
C THR A 74 9.87 4.64 5.94
N LEU A 75 10.32 4.36 4.73
CA LEU A 75 9.93 3.14 4.00
C LEU A 75 10.35 1.85 4.73
N ARG A 76 11.51 1.84 5.39
CA ARG A 76 11.95 0.70 6.21
C ARG A 76 11.02 0.48 7.40
N LYS A 77 10.59 1.56 8.05
CA LYS A 77 9.64 1.49 9.17
C LYS A 77 8.29 0.95 8.69
N GLU A 78 7.74 1.52 7.63
CA GLU A 78 6.47 1.05 7.03
C GLU A 78 6.54 -0.43 6.63
N ASN A 79 7.66 -0.87 6.04
CA ASN A 79 7.85 -2.27 5.67
C ASN A 79 7.87 -3.20 6.89
N ALA A 80 8.51 -2.78 7.99
CA ALA A 80 8.53 -3.53 9.24
C ALA A 80 7.12 -3.62 9.86
N ASP A 81 6.39 -2.50 9.88
CA ASP A 81 5.03 -2.44 10.42
C ASP A 81 4.07 -3.33 9.62
N LEU A 82 4.15 -3.28 8.28
CA LEU A 82 3.34 -4.13 7.39
C LEU A 82 3.65 -5.62 7.56
N LYS A 83 4.93 -5.99 7.72
CA LYS A 83 5.31 -7.38 8.01
C LYS A 83 4.73 -7.86 9.34
N ALA A 84 4.87 -7.07 10.40
CA ALA A 84 4.30 -7.40 11.70
C ALA A 84 2.76 -7.49 11.66
N GLN A 85 2.10 -6.65 10.85
CA GLN A 85 0.67 -6.77 10.61
C GLN A 85 0.30 -8.06 9.88
N GLY A 86 1.04 -8.41 8.83
CA GLY A 86 0.85 -9.66 8.08
C GLY A 86 0.98 -10.90 8.97
N GLU A 87 1.99 -10.94 9.84
CA GLU A 87 2.19 -12.03 10.81
C GLU A 87 1.01 -12.14 11.78
N ARG A 88 0.53 -11.02 12.34
CA ARG A 88 -0.64 -11.00 13.21
C ARG A 88 -1.89 -11.52 12.50
N GLN A 89 -2.11 -11.10 11.26
CA GLN A 89 -3.27 -11.53 10.46
C GLN A 89 -3.19 -13.02 10.14
N SER A 90 -2.01 -13.52 9.76
CA SER A 90 -1.79 -14.95 9.50
C SER A 90 -2.09 -15.81 10.72
N SER A 91 -1.54 -15.45 11.89
CA SER A 91 -1.82 -16.16 13.14
C SER A 91 -3.31 -16.11 13.52
N THR A 92 -3.98 -14.97 13.30
CA THR A 92 -5.42 -14.85 13.56
C THR A 92 -6.24 -15.80 12.68
N ILE A 93 -5.89 -15.90 11.40
CA ILE A 93 -6.53 -16.81 10.44
C ILE A 93 -6.34 -18.26 10.89
N GLU A 94 -5.13 -18.67 11.26
CA GLU A 94 -4.83 -20.02 11.75
C GLU A 94 -5.67 -20.39 12.99
N ILE A 95 -5.77 -19.49 13.96
CA ILE A 95 -6.59 -19.69 15.17
C ILE A 95 -8.07 -19.83 14.79
N HIS A 96 -8.57 -18.98 13.89
CA HIS A 96 -9.95 -19.09 13.43
C HIS A 96 -10.23 -20.42 12.72
N HIS A 97 -9.32 -20.89 11.87
CA HIS A 97 -9.44 -22.21 11.24
C HIS A 97 -9.53 -23.33 12.27
N GLN A 98 -8.60 -23.38 13.23
CA GLN A 98 -8.63 -24.38 14.31
C GLN A 98 -9.93 -24.34 15.12
N ASN A 99 -10.42 -23.14 15.43
CA ASN A 99 -11.67 -22.97 16.15
C ASN A 99 -12.87 -23.47 15.33
N PHE A 100 -12.91 -23.18 14.02
CA PHE A 100 -13.96 -23.66 13.14
C PHE A 100 -13.94 -25.18 13.02
N ASP A 101 -12.77 -25.79 12.88
CA ASP A 101 -12.62 -27.25 12.81
C ASP A 101 -13.12 -27.91 14.11
N ALA A 102 -12.72 -27.36 15.27
CA ALA A 102 -13.18 -27.87 16.57
C ALA A 102 -14.71 -27.73 16.77
N ILE A 103 -15.30 -26.63 16.32
CA ILE A 103 -16.75 -26.42 16.37
C ILE A 103 -17.45 -27.44 15.44
N TYR A 104 -16.92 -27.65 14.24
CA TYR A 104 -17.47 -28.59 13.27
C TYR A 104 -17.44 -30.02 13.79
N GLU A 105 -16.30 -30.47 14.33
CA GLU A 105 -16.15 -31.81 14.92
C GLU A 105 -17.12 -32.02 16.09
N ARG A 106 -17.28 -31.01 16.95
CA ARG A 106 -18.22 -31.05 18.07
C ARG A 106 -19.66 -31.16 17.57
N ALA A 107 -20.06 -30.37 16.58
CA ALA A 107 -21.40 -30.42 16.02
C ALA A 107 -21.71 -31.78 15.37
N CYS A 108 -20.75 -32.37 14.65
CA CYS A 108 -20.91 -33.72 14.07
C CYS A 108 -21.08 -34.79 15.16
N ARG A 109 -20.34 -34.68 16.27
CA ARG A 109 -20.46 -35.62 17.39
C ARG A 109 -21.80 -35.50 18.09
N GLU A 110 -22.21 -34.29 18.48
CA GLU A 110 -23.46 -34.04 19.19
C GLU A 110 -24.68 -34.45 18.34
N THR A 111 -24.64 -34.20 17.03
CA THR A 111 -25.71 -34.64 16.11
C THR A 111 -25.72 -36.16 15.91
N GLY A 112 -24.56 -36.80 15.85
CA GLY A 112 -24.42 -38.26 15.83
C GLY A 112 -24.98 -38.92 17.09
N GLU A 113 -24.56 -38.44 18.27
CA GLU A 113 -25.05 -38.89 19.58
C GLU A 113 -26.58 -38.73 19.70
N PHE A 114 -27.12 -37.59 19.24
CA PHE A 114 -28.56 -37.38 19.20
C PHE A 114 -29.27 -38.39 18.28
N ALA A 115 -28.74 -38.63 17.09
CA ALA A 115 -29.33 -39.59 16.14
C ALA A 115 -29.29 -41.03 16.68
N GLU A 116 -28.20 -41.42 17.35
CA GLU A 116 -28.08 -42.73 18.02
C GLU A 116 -29.06 -42.86 19.18
N TRP A 117 -29.19 -41.83 20.02
CA TRP A 117 -30.17 -41.80 21.10
C TRP A 117 -31.62 -41.91 20.57
N VAL A 118 -31.97 -41.21 19.49
CA VAL A 118 -33.29 -41.35 18.84
C VAL A 118 -33.49 -42.78 18.31
N ARG A 119 -32.46 -43.41 17.76
CA ARG A 119 -32.56 -44.80 17.27
C ARG A 119 -32.82 -45.79 18.40
N SER A 120 -32.16 -45.65 19.55
CA SER A 120 -32.32 -46.57 20.68
C SER A 120 -33.74 -46.54 21.28
N ILE A 121 -34.41 -45.39 21.25
CA ILE A 121 -35.81 -45.27 21.73
C ILE A 121 -36.86 -45.67 20.67
N THR A 122 -36.55 -45.55 19.37
CA THR A 122 -37.51 -45.81 18.29
C THR A 122 -37.39 -47.22 17.69
N HIS A 123 -36.22 -47.86 17.75
CA HIS A 123 -35.94 -49.18 17.18
C HIS A 123 -35.17 -50.08 18.18
N PRO A 124 -35.73 -50.36 19.37
CA PRO A 124 -35.01 -51.05 20.47
C PRO A 124 -34.62 -52.51 20.17
N GLU A 125 -35.20 -53.14 19.15
CA GLU A 125 -34.98 -54.56 18.82
C GLU A 125 -33.85 -54.80 17.80
N ALA A 126 -33.22 -53.74 17.27
CA ALA A 126 -32.21 -53.86 16.21
C ALA A 126 -30.85 -54.40 16.69
N GLU A 127 -30.61 -54.50 18.01
CA GLU A 127 -29.32 -54.93 18.58
C GLU A 127 -29.23 -56.45 18.88
N GLN A 128 -30.28 -57.25 18.63
CA GLN A 128 -30.29 -58.69 18.94
C GLN A 128 -30.01 -59.64 17.74
N ARG A 129 -29.26 -59.22 16.71
CA ARG A 129 -28.83 -60.13 15.62
C ARG A 129 -27.35 -60.08 15.33
#